data_AF-R5L1L9-F1
#
_entry.id   AF-R5L1L9-F1
#
_cell.length_a   1.000
_cell.length_b   1.000
_cell.length_c   1.000
_cell.angle_alpha   90.00
_cell.angle_beta   90.00
_cell.angle_gamma   90.00
#
_symmetry.space_group_name_H-M   'P 1'
#
loop_
_entity.id
_entity.type
_entity.pdbx_description
1 polymer ?
#
loop_
_entity_poly.entity_id
_entity_poly.type
_entity_poly.pdbx_seq_one_letter_code
_entity_poly.pdbx_strand_id
1 'polypeptide(L)'
;MIQIIGISVVALIFGLFLRQHNKTVSLILIIFACIAVFFECVSSLNEIMDALKDMASGMGETSAYLKIMFKVLGIALITQIISDLCRDCGESALAGQTEVAAKIIIVSLILPLLQAVIQVITGLAS
;
A
#
# COMPACT_ATOMS: atom_id res chain seq x y z
N MET A 1 -13.56 -7.12 -5.91
CA MET A 1 -13.44 -8.17 -4.86
C MET A 1 -13.49 -9.60 -5.41
N ILE A 2 -14.59 -10.04 -6.04
CA ILE A 2 -14.66 -11.41 -6.63
C ILE A 2 -13.60 -11.62 -7.72
N GLN A 3 -13.35 -10.61 -8.57
CA GLN A 3 -12.32 -10.66 -9.60
C GLN A 3 -10.91 -10.81 -9.01
N ILE A 4 -10.60 -10.05 -7.94
CA ILE A 4 -9.32 -10.13 -7.22
C ILE A 4 -9.06 -11.56 -6.72
N ILE A 5 -10.04 -12.16 -6.03
CA ILE A 5 -9.92 -13.53 -5.50
C ILE A 5 -9.72 -14.53 -6.65
N GLY A 6 -10.49 -14.39 -7.74
CA GLY A 6 -10.38 -15.25 -8.91
C GLY A 6 -8.98 -15.21 -9.54
N ILE A 7 -8.45 -14.01 -9.79
CA ILE A 7 -7.11 -13.82 -10.37
C ILE A 7 -6.03 -14.42 -9.45
N SER A 8 -6.11 -14.16 -8.14
CA SER A 8 -5.14 -14.70 -7.18
C SER A 8 -5.14 -16.23 -7.12
N VAL A 9 -6.32 -16.86 -7.08
CA VAL A 9 -6.44 -18.34 -7.00
C VAL A 9 -5.94 -18.98 -8.29
N VAL A 10 -6.33 -18.45 -9.45
CA VAL A 10 -5.88 -18.96 -10.75
C VAL A 10 -4.35 -18.81 -10.87
N ALA A 11 -3.80 -17.64 -10.55
CA ALA A 11 -2.36 -17.41 -10.58
C ALA A 11 -1.58 -18.33 -9.63
N LEU A 12 -2.12 -18.62 -8.44
CA LEU A 12 -1.52 -19.57 -7.50
C LEU A 12 -1.47 -20.99 -8.06
N ILE A 13 -2.58 -21.48 -8.63
CA ILE A 13 -2.67 -22.84 -9.19
C ILE A 13 -1.69 -22.99 -10.37
N PHE A 14 -1.71 -22.04 -11.32
CA PHE A 14 -0.79 -22.05 -12.45
C PHE A 14 0.67 -21.86 -12.02
N GLY A 15 0.91 -20.97 -11.06
CA GLY A 15 2.23 -20.72 -10.49
C GLY A 15 2.83 -21.97 -9.86
N LEU A 16 2.07 -22.72 -9.08
CA LEU A 16 2.50 -24.00 -8.48
C LEU A 16 2.83 -25.05 -9.54
N PHE A 17 1.99 -25.18 -10.58
CA PHE A 17 2.22 -26.14 -11.66
C PHE A 17 3.49 -25.81 -12.46
N LEU A 18 3.68 -24.54 -12.82
CA LEU A 18 4.87 -24.08 -13.54
C LEU A 18 6.14 -24.18 -12.68
N ARG A 19 6.05 -24.06 -11.36
CA ARG A 19 7.22 -24.13 -10.46
C ARG A 19 7.90 -25.50 -10.52
N GLN A 20 7.15 -26.56 -10.83
CA GLN A 20 7.70 -27.91 -11.05
C GLN A 20 8.50 -28.04 -12.35
N HIS A 21 8.20 -27.24 -13.38
CA HIS A 21 8.91 -27.27 -14.66
C HIS A 21 10.00 -26.20 -14.76
N ASN A 22 9.71 -24.96 -14.37
CA ASN A 22 10.66 -23.86 -14.44
C ASN A 22 10.34 -22.77 -13.40
N LYS A 23 11.16 -22.68 -12.35
CA LYS A 23 10.98 -21.72 -11.25
C LYS A 23 10.96 -20.26 -11.72
N THR A 24 11.75 -19.91 -12.74
CA THR A 24 11.83 -18.52 -13.24
C THR A 24 10.52 -18.08 -13.90
N VAL A 25 9.89 -18.95 -14.69
CA VAL A 25 8.62 -18.64 -15.35
C VAL A 25 7.48 -18.54 -14.34
N SER A 26 7.49 -19.39 -13.31
CA SER A 26 6.55 -19.32 -12.18
C SER A 26 6.62 -17.98 -11.44
N LEU A 27 7.84 -17.49 -11.15
CA LEU A 27 8.03 -16.19 -10.51
C LEU A 27 7.51 -15.02 -11.36
N ILE A 28 7.79 -15.03 -12.67
CA ILE A 28 7.29 -13.97 -13.58
C ILE A 28 5.75 -13.95 -13.60
N LEU A 29 5.11 -15.12 -13.58
CA LEU A 29 3.65 -15.22 -13.54
C LEU A 29 3.08 -14.65 -12.23
N ILE A 30 3.69 -14.98 -11.08
CA ILE A 30 3.26 -14.49 -9.76
C ILE A 30 3.43 -12.96 -9.69
N ILE A 31 4.56 -12.42 -10.15
CA ILE A 31 4.79 -10.97 -10.24
C ILE A 31 3.69 -10.29 -11.05
N PHE A 32 3.37 -10.84 -12.22
CA PHE A 32 2.34 -10.30 -13.08
C PHE A 32 0.96 -10.32 -12.39
N ALA A 33 0.63 -11.40 -11.70
CA ALA A 33 -0.62 -11.53 -10.95
C ALA A 33 -0.70 -10.53 -9.79
N CYS A 34 0.38 -10.33 -9.02
CA CYS A 34 0.44 -9.32 -7.97
C CYS A 34 0.21 -7.91 -8.52
N ILE A 35 0.81 -7.57 -9.67
CA ILE A 35 0.60 -6.27 -10.32
C ILE A 35 -0.86 -6.12 -10.78
N ALA A 36 -1.44 -7.16 -11.39
CA ALA A 36 -2.84 -7.13 -11.83
C ALA A 36 -3.82 -6.92 -10.66
N VAL A 37 -3.62 -7.62 -9.55
CA VAL A 37 -4.41 -7.45 -8.32
C VAL A 37 -4.23 -6.04 -7.74
N PHE A 38 -3.01 -5.50 -7.75
CA PHE A 38 -2.76 -4.16 -7.27
C PHE A 38 -3.52 -3.10 -8.07
N PHE A 39 -3.55 -3.21 -9.41
CA PHE A 39 -4.29 -2.29 -10.27
C PHE A 39 -5.79 -2.28 -9.99
N GLU A 40 -6.39 -3.44 -9.69
CA GLU A 40 -7.78 -3.52 -9.25
C GLU A 40 -8.00 -2.78 -7.92
N CYS A 41 -7.10 -2.91 -6.95
CA CYS A 41 -7.20 -2.21 -5.67
C CYS A 41 -7.10 -0.68 -5.80
N VAL A 42 -6.40 -0.17 -6.82
CA VAL A 42 -6.26 1.28 -7.05
C VAL A 42 -7.61 1.94 -7.36
N SER A 43 -8.55 1.24 -8.01
CA SER A 43 -9.87 1.84 -8.28
C SER A 43 -10.64 2.09 -6.99
N SER A 44 -10.64 1.13 -6.07
CA SER A 44 -11.29 1.27 -4.75
C SER A 44 -10.63 2.37 -3.91
N LEU A 45 -9.31 2.55 -4.02
CA LEU A 45 -8.63 3.67 -3.36
C LEU A 45 -9.08 5.04 -3.91
N ASN A 46 -9.32 5.15 -5.22
CA ASN A 46 -9.83 6.38 -5.82
C ASN A 46 -11.26 6.70 -5.37
N GLU A 47 -12.14 5.71 -5.26
CA GLU A 47 -13.51 5.90 -4.75
C GLU A 47 -13.50 6.43 -3.30
N ILE A 48 -12.64 5.87 -2.44
CA ILE A 48 -12.47 6.35 -1.07
C ILE A 48 -11.91 7.78 -1.06
N MET A 49 -10.99 8.10 -1.98
CA MET A 49 -10.42 9.44 -2.08
C MET A 49 -11.44 10.48 -2.51
N ASP A 50 -12.28 10.15 -3.48
CA ASP A 50 -13.30 11.07 -3.97
C ASP A 50 -14.41 11.26 -2.92
N ALA A 51 -14.83 10.20 -2.23
CA ALA A 51 -15.74 10.31 -1.08
C ALA A 51 -15.17 11.22 0.03
N LEU A 52 -13.87 11.08 0.34
CA LEU A 52 -13.21 11.92 1.34
C LEU A 52 -13.03 13.37 0.88
N LYS A 53 -12.80 13.63 -0.42
CA LYS A 53 -12.79 14.99 -0.98
C LYS A 53 -14.16 15.64 -0.90
N ASP A 54 -15.22 14.90 -1.19
CA ASP A 54 -16.59 15.41 -1.10
C ASP A 54 -16.94 15.77 0.35
N MET A 55 -16.54 14.93 1.32
CA MET A 55 -16.68 15.26 2.74
C MET A 55 -15.82 16.45 3.19
N ALA A 56 -14.66 16.65 2.57
CA ALA A 56 -13.77 17.77 2.86
C ALA A 56 -14.15 19.06 2.11
N SER A 57 -15.14 19.01 1.21
CA SER A 57 -15.61 20.18 0.47
C SER A 57 -16.23 21.20 1.44
N GLY A 58 -15.45 22.24 1.77
CA GLY A 58 -15.82 23.26 2.77
C GLY A 58 -14.87 23.37 3.97
N MET A 59 -13.91 22.45 4.14
CA MET A 59 -12.93 22.48 5.24
C MET A 59 -11.50 22.56 4.68
N GLY A 60 -10.95 23.78 4.57
CA GLY A 60 -9.69 24.05 3.85
C GLY A 60 -8.48 23.24 4.34
N GLU A 61 -8.24 23.19 5.65
CA GLU A 61 -7.06 22.48 6.21
C GLU A 61 -7.22 20.95 6.24
N THR A 62 -8.46 20.43 6.32
CA THR A 62 -8.75 18.99 6.36
C THR A 62 -8.21 18.25 5.12
N SER A 63 -8.21 18.94 3.97
CA SER A 63 -7.68 18.40 2.71
C SER A 63 -6.19 18.04 2.78
N ALA A 64 -5.37 18.80 3.51
CA ALA A 64 -3.94 18.54 3.64
C ALA A 64 -3.67 17.27 4.47
N TYR A 65 -4.41 17.07 5.57
CA TYR A 65 -4.27 15.88 6.43
C TYR A 65 -4.76 14.61 5.74
N LEU A 66 -5.89 14.68 5.03
CA LEU A 66 -6.39 13.56 4.22
C LEU A 66 -5.35 13.11 3.18
N LYS A 67 -4.67 14.06 2.53
CA LYS A 67 -3.59 13.77 1.57
C LYS A 67 -2.41 13.05 2.22
N ILE A 68 -2.04 13.40 3.46
CA ILE A 68 -0.98 12.71 4.21
C ILE A 68 -1.42 11.28 4.55
N MET A 69 -2.66 11.08 5.03
CA MET A 69 -3.19 9.75 5.33
C MET A 69 -3.17 8.84 4.10
N PHE A 70 -3.58 9.34 2.95
CA PHE A 70 -3.51 8.59 1.68
C PHE A 70 -2.09 8.24 1.25
N LYS A 71 -1.13 9.17 1.41
CA LYS A 71 0.28 8.88 1.13
C LYS A 71 0.80 7.74 2.01
N VAL A 72 0.49 7.77 3.30
CA VAL A 72 0.90 6.71 4.23
C VAL A 72 0.27 5.37 3.85
N LEU A 73 -1.03 5.34 3.54
CA LEU A 73 -1.72 4.13 3.10
C LEU A 73 -1.11 3.56 1.82
N GLY A 74 -0.85 4.41 0.83
CA GLY A 74 -0.24 4.00 -0.44
C GLY A 74 1.16 3.41 -0.25
N ILE A 75 2.01 4.06 0.56
CA ILE A 75 3.34 3.56 0.87
C ILE A 75 3.26 2.20 1.56
N ALA A 76 2.37 2.02 2.54
CA ALA A 76 2.20 0.76 3.25
C ALA A 76 1.77 -0.38 2.31
N LEU A 77 0.78 -0.15 1.45
CA LEU A 77 0.28 -1.16 0.50
C LEU A 77 1.33 -1.57 -0.52
N ILE A 78 2.04 -0.60 -1.11
CA ILE A 78 3.11 -0.88 -2.08
C ILE A 78 4.25 -1.65 -1.42
N THR A 79 4.66 -1.23 -0.22
CA THR A 79 5.73 -1.89 0.55
C THR A 79 5.37 -3.35 0.82
N GLN A 80 4.14 -3.62 1.26
CA GLN A 80 3.67 -4.98 1.55
C GLN A 80 3.86 -5.90 0.34
N ILE A 81 3.44 -5.44 -0.85
CA ILE A 81 3.54 -6.21 -2.09
C ILE A 81 5.00 -6.45 -2.49
N ILE A 82 5.86 -5.42 -2.39
CA ILE A 82 7.28 -5.56 -2.72
C ILE A 82 7.95 -6.52 -1.75
N SER A 83 7.68 -6.40 -0.45
CA SER A 83 8.27 -7.27 0.57
C SER A 83 7.83 -8.72 0.42
N ASP A 84 6.55 -8.97 0.11
CA ASP A 84 6.05 -10.31 -0.13
C ASP A 84 6.65 -10.88 -1.43
N LEU A 85 6.82 -10.06 -2.47
CA LEU A 85 7.50 -10.49 -3.69
C LEU A 85 8.98 -10.82 -3.46
N CYS A 86 9.70 -10.03 -2.65
CA CYS A 86 11.07 -10.34 -2.26
C CYS A 86 11.13 -11.68 -1.51
N ARG A 87 10.18 -11.96 -0.61
CA ARG A 87 10.09 -13.26 0.09
C ARG A 87 9.82 -14.41 -0.88
N ASP A 88 8.96 -14.23 -1.87
CA ASP A 88 8.66 -15.24 -2.89
C ASP A 88 9.88 -15.58 -3.76
N CYS A 89 10.75 -14.59 -4.00
CA CYS A 89 12.04 -14.78 -4.65
C CYS A 89 13.10 -15.45 -3.76
N GLY A 90 12.85 -15.60 -2.46
CA GLY A 90 13.80 -16.12 -1.46
C GLY A 90 14.66 -15.04 -0.79
N GLU A 91 14.45 -13.76 -1.11
CA GLU A 91 15.21 -12.61 -0.63
C GLU A 91 14.59 -11.98 0.63
N SER A 92 14.48 -12.77 1.71
CA SER A 92 13.84 -12.32 2.96
C SER A 92 14.57 -11.16 3.65
N ALA A 93 15.89 -11.06 3.50
CA ALA A 93 16.67 -9.94 4.04
C ALA A 93 16.28 -8.63 3.34
N LEU A 94 16.16 -8.64 2.01
CA LEU A 94 15.74 -7.48 1.23
C LEU A 94 14.30 -7.08 1.55
N ALA A 95 13.40 -8.05 1.72
CA ALA A 95 12.03 -7.81 2.16
C ALA A 95 11.98 -7.06 3.50
N GLY A 96 12.77 -7.51 4.49
CA GLY A 96 12.85 -6.88 5.81
C GLY A 96 13.40 -5.45 5.74
N GLN A 97 14.46 -5.24 4.97
CA GLN A 97 15.03 -3.89 4.76
C GLN A 97 14.03 -2.94 4.10
N THR A 98 13.22 -3.45 3.17
CA THR A 98 12.18 -2.68 2.48
C THR A 98 11.07 -2.25 3.44
N GLU A 99 10.61 -3.15 4.32
CA GLU A 99 9.63 -2.81 5.37
C GLU A 99 10.17 -1.77 6.35
N VAL A 100 11.42 -1.88 6.77
CA VAL A 100 12.06 -0.92 7.68
C VAL A 100 12.16 0.46 7.04
N ALA A 101 12.62 0.53 5.78
CA ALA A 101 12.71 1.78 5.04
C ALA A 101 11.33 2.47 4.92
N ALA A 102 10.28 1.72 4.59
CA ALA A 102 8.93 2.26 4.52
C ALA A 102 8.42 2.79 5.86
N LYS A 103 8.68 2.09 6.97
CA LYS A 103 8.30 2.54 8.32
C LYS A 103 8.98 3.88 8.66
N ILE A 104 10.26 4.04 8.32
CA ILE A 104 10.98 5.31 8.52
C ILE A 104 10.34 6.44 7.72
N ILE A 105 10.01 6.19 6.45
CA ILE A 105 9.34 7.17 5.58
C ILE A 105 7.96 7.53 6.16
N ILE A 106 7.16 6.55 6.57
CA ILE A 106 5.83 6.78 7.16
C ILE A 106 5.94 7.65 8.42
N VAL A 107 6.88 7.35 9.34
CA VAL A 107 7.10 8.17 10.54
C VAL A 107 7.45 9.61 10.17
N SER A 108 8.29 9.82 9.15
CA SER A 108 8.64 11.18 8.71
C SER A 108 7.45 11.97 8.16
N LEU A 109 6.47 11.29 7.54
CA LEU A 109 5.23 11.89 7.02
C LEU A 109 4.23 12.24 8.12
N ILE A 110 4.28 11.54 9.26
CA ILE A 110 3.35 11.77 10.39
C ILE A 110 3.80 12.96 11.25
N LEU A 111 5.09 13.31 11.25
CA LEU A 111 5.63 14.48 11.98
C LEU A 111 4.82 15.78 11.83
N PRO A 112 4.48 16.26 10.61
CA PRO A 112 3.68 17.48 10.46
C PRO A 112 2.27 17.34 11.07
N LEU A 113 1.70 16.14 11.03
CA LEU A 113 0.40 15.84 11.61
C LEU A 113 0.46 15.91 13.14
N LEU A 114 1.54 15.42 13.74
CA LEU A 114 1.79 15.55 15.18
C LEU A 114 2.00 17.02 15.59
N GLN A 115 2.72 17.81 14.79
CA GLN A 115 2.91 19.24 15.05
C GLN A 115 1.58 20.00 15.07
N ALA A 116 0.69 19.70 14.13
CA ALA A 116 -0.65 20.30 14.09
C ALA A 116 -1.46 19.96 15.35
N VAL A 117 -1.44 18.70 15.79
CA VAL A 117 -2.11 18.29 17.03
C VAL A 117 -1.55 19.02 18.24
N ILE A 118 -0.22 19.14 18.35
CA ILE A 118 0.42 19.88 19.45
C ILE A 118 -0.01 21.35 19.43
N GLN A 119 -0.03 22.00 18.26
CA GLN A 119 -0.49 23.38 18.12
C GLN A 119 -1.93 23.57 18.62
N VAL A 120 -2.85 22.68 18.23
CA VAL A 120 -4.25 22.73 18.69
C VAL A 120 -4.33 22.60 20.21
N ILE A 121 -3.59 21.66 20.81
CA ILE A 121 -3.58 21.49 22.28
C ILE A 121 -3.01 22.72 22.97
N THR A 122 -1.90 23.27 22.48
CA THR A 122 -1.26 24.45 23.09
C THR A 122 -2.06 25.74 22.89
N GLY A 123 -2.72 25.89 21.75
CA GLY A 123 -3.56 27.06 21.44
C GLY A 123 -4.93 27.02 22.11
N LEU A 124 -5.41 25.84 22.52
CA LEU A 124 -6.62 25.68 23.34
C LEU A 124 -6.33 25.86 24.84
N ALA A 125 -5.07 25.78 25.26
CA ALA A 125 -4.62 25.95 26.64
C ALA A 125 -4.25 27.41 27.00
N SER A 126 -4.44 28.35 26.07
CA SER A 126 -4.26 29.81 26.22
C SER A 126 -5.57 30.54 26.05
#